data_AF-A0A953PQV7-F1
#
_entry.id   AF-A0A953PQV7-F1
#
_cell.length_a   1.000
_cell.length_b   1.000
_cell.length_c   1.000
_cell.angle_alpha   90.00
_cell.angle_beta   90.00
_cell.angle_gamma   90.00
#
_symmetry.space_group_name_H-M   'P 1'
#
loop_
_entity.id
_entity.type
_entity.pdbx_description
1 polymer ?
#
loop_
_entity_poly.entity_id
_entity_poly.type
_entity_poly.pdbx_seq_one_letter_code
_entity_poly.pdbx_strand_id
1 'polypeptide(L)'
;MASLVLLSAAAAHAQVKAQVPSGSMTPAWDKGIQPISRDSYWNAVACGKQGGERPLCVFSDADFCKNDDFVLALFTPYTQVAYEVWQAVRKHQEAPTPSYADAQRTRVTVGVTPAKGAKNPITGVVIKRGDRTLKPATQSVDAAGGRFIFDPSAFAATEDLTIELIGGARTITCSVDQAVLKTLR
;
A
#
# COMPACT_ATOMS: atom_id res chain seq x y z
N MET A 1 41.56 33.52 -18.33
CA MET A 1 40.94 33.03 -17.08
C MET A 1 39.70 32.25 -17.48
N ALA A 2 39.76 30.91 -17.42
CA ALA A 2 38.64 30.04 -17.78
C ALA A 2 37.96 29.58 -16.49
N SER A 3 36.72 30.03 -16.27
CA SER A 3 35.90 29.60 -15.14
C SER A 3 35.33 28.21 -15.40
N LEU A 4 35.74 27.23 -14.60
CA LEU A 4 35.07 25.93 -14.50
C LEU A 4 33.72 26.13 -13.80
N VAL A 5 32.63 25.89 -14.50
CA VAL A 5 31.30 25.72 -13.90
C VAL A 5 31.20 24.28 -13.41
N LEU A 6 31.25 24.10 -12.09
CA LEU A 6 30.91 22.83 -11.44
C LEU A 6 29.40 22.64 -11.51
N LEU A 7 28.91 21.80 -12.43
CA LEU A 7 27.56 21.26 -12.34
C LEU A 7 27.52 20.31 -11.13
N SER A 8 26.93 20.78 -10.03
CA SER A 8 26.50 19.90 -8.95
C SER A 8 25.47 18.92 -9.51
N ALA A 9 25.87 17.65 -9.66
CA ALA A 9 24.93 16.57 -9.87
C ALA A 9 23.96 16.56 -8.69
N ALA A 10 22.72 17.02 -8.91
CA ALA A 10 21.64 16.78 -7.98
C ALA A 10 21.60 15.27 -7.78
N ALA A 11 21.82 14.82 -6.54
CA ALA A 11 21.68 13.42 -6.20
C ALA A 11 20.28 12.99 -6.63
N ALA A 12 20.20 12.16 -7.67
CA ALA A 12 18.95 11.55 -8.08
C ALA A 12 18.43 10.80 -6.84
N HIS A 13 17.41 11.36 -6.19
CA HIS A 13 16.73 10.68 -5.10
C HIS A 13 16.31 9.33 -5.64
N ALA A 14 16.85 8.25 -5.07
CA ALA A 14 16.66 6.90 -5.59
C ALA A 14 15.15 6.63 -5.69
N GLN A 15 14.65 6.61 -6.93
CA GLN A 15 13.27 6.27 -7.21
C GLN A 15 13.12 4.78 -6.92
N VAL A 16 12.32 4.47 -5.92
CA VAL A 16 11.99 3.09 -5.56
C VAL A 16 10.99 2.58 -6.59
N LYS A 17 11.06 1.29 -6.91
CA LYS A 17 10.04 0.63 -7.74
C LYS A 17 9.19 -0.26 -6.86
N ALA A 18 7.87 -0.12 -6.96
CA ALA A 18 6.96 -0.99 -6.26
C ALA A 18 7.07 -2.42 -6.78
N GLN A 19 7.02 -3.34 -5.83
CA GLN A 19 7.02 -4.77 -6.07
C GLN A 19 5.97 -5.38 -5.14
N VAL A 20 5.43 -6.52 -5.55
CA VAL A 20 4.58 -7.36 -4.71
C VAL A 20 5.31 -8.70 -4.52
N PRO A 21 4.98 -9.47 -3.47
CA PRO A 21 5.64 -10.74 -3.22
C PRO A 21 5.47 -11.68 -4.42
N SER A 22 6.53 -12.42 -4.76
CA SER A 22 6.47 -13.45 -5.77
C SER A 22 5.66 -14.65 -5.28
N GLY A 23 4.89 -15.25 -6.19
CA GLY A 23 4.09 -16.44 -5.92
C GLY A 23 2.67 -16.34 -6.48
N SER A 24 1.96 -17.47 -6.50
CA SER A 24 0.56 -17.51 -6.91
C SER A 24 -0.33 -17.01 -5.77
N MET A 25 -1.07 -15.93 -6.00
CA MET A 25 -2.14 -15.51 -5.10
C MET A 25 -3.45 -16.21 -5.46
N THR A 26 -4.04 -16.89 -4.48
CA THR A 26 -5.34 -17.55 -4.62
C THR A 26 -6.40 -16.80 -3.81
N PRO A 27 -7.61 -16.56 -4.36
CA PRO A 27 -7.98 -16.76 -5.77
C PRO A 27 -7.20 -15.83 -6.70
N ALA A 28 -7.08 -16.15 -8.00
CA ALA A 28 -6.40 -15.28 -8.96
C ALA A 28 -7.04 -13.88 -9.02
N TRP A 29 -6.24 -12.85 -9.29
CA TRP A 29 -6.69 -11.46 -9.29
C TRP A 29 -5.86 -10.58 -10.22
N ASP A 30 -6.56 -9.77 -11.00
CA ASP A 30 -6.01 -8.88 -12.01
C ASP A 30 -6.77 -7.54 -12.11
N LYS A 31 -7.67 -7.27 -11.16
CA LYS A 31 -8.60 -6.13 -11.18
C LYS A 31 -8.09 -4.90 -10.43
N GLY A 32 -6.99 -5.05 -9.69
CA GLY A 32 -6.51 -4.05 -8.75
C GLY A 32 -7.46 -3.82 -7.58
N ILE A 33 -7.22 -2.77 -6.80
CA ILE A 33 -8.08 -2.42 -5.67
C ILE A 33 -9.45 -1.98 -6.20
N GLN A 34 -10.51 -2.62 -5.72
CA GLN A 34 -11.89 -2.36 -6.12
C GLN A 34 -12.77 -2.19 -4.87
N PRO A 35 -13.92 -1.50 -4.98
CA PRO A 35 -14.98 -1.63 -4.00
C PRO A 35 -15.32 -3.12 -3.77
N ILE A 36 -15.59 -3.49 -2.53
CA ILE A 36 -15.91 -4.88 -2.22
C ILE A 36 -17.32 -5.22 -2.73
N SER A 37 -17.38 -6.29 -3.52
CA SER A 37 -18.60 -6.91 -4.01
C SER A 37 -18.90 -8.17 -3.19
N ARG A 38 -20.07 -8.77 -3.37
CA ARG A 38 -20.41 -10.04 -2.71
C ARG A 38 -19.38 -11.13 -3.04
N ASP A 39 -18.95 -11.22 -4.29
CA ASP A 39 -18.00 -12.24 -4.73
C ASP A 39 -16.60 -11.97 -4.16
N SER A 40 -16.12 -10.72 -4.25
CA SER A 40 -14.81 -10.38 -3.67
C SER A 40 -14.78 -10.45 -2.15
N TYR A 41 -15.92 -10.27 -1.47
CA TYR A 41 -16.07 -10.50 -0.04
C TYR A 41 -15.83 -11.98 0.33
N TRP A 42 -16.51 -12.92 -0.33
CA TRP A 42 -16.31 -14.33 -0.03
C TRP A 42 -14.92 -14.83 -0.45
N ASN A 43 -14.34 -14.25 -1.50
CA ASN A 43 -12.94 -14.47 -1.85
C ASN A 43 -11.98 -14.00 -0.75
N ALA A 44 -12.24 -12.84 -0.12
CA ALA A 44 -11.46 -12.36 1.01
C ALA A 44 -11.58 -13.27 2.24
N VAL A 45 -12.80 -13.73 2.55
CA VAL A 45 -13.02 -14.72 3.62
C VAL A 45 -12.26 -16.02 3.33
N ALA A 46 -12.36 -16.55 2.11
CA ALA A 46 -11.65 -17.76 1.71
C ALA A 46 -10.12 -17.58 1.76
N CYS A 47 -9.63 -16.40 1.38
CA CYS A 47 -8.23 -16.02 1.50
C CYS A 47 -7.75 -16.05 2.96
N GLY A 48 -8.49 -15.43 3.89
CA GLY A 48 -8.11 -15.44 5.31
C GLY A 48 -8.09 -16.85 5.92
N LYS A 49 -8.91 -17.76 5.41
CA LYS A 49 -8.95 -19.18 5.83
C LYS A 49 -7.74 -20.01 5.39
N GLN A 50 -6.89 -19.51 4.49
CA GLN A 50 -5.71 -20.25 4.02
C GLN A 50 -4.68 -20.52 5.15
N GLY A 51 -4.76 -19.80 6.28
CA GLY A 51 -3.82 -19.96 7.39
C GLY A 51 -2.38 -19.58 7.02
N GLY A 52 -1.39 -19.96 7.83
CA GLY A 52 0.02 -19.63 7.59
C GLY A 52 0.44 -18.23 8.07
N GLU A 53 1.74 -17.95 8.06
CA GLU A 53 2.29 -16.73 8.67
C GLU A 53 2.06 -15.46 7.84
N ARG A 54 2.08 -15.56 6.51
CA ARG A 54 1.95 -14.40 5.62
C ARG A 54 1.28 -14.77 4.28
N PRO A 55 -0.04 -15.07 4.26
CA PRO A 55 -0.74 -15.39 3.01
C PRO A 55 -0.67 -14.24 2.03
N LEU A 56 -0.27 -14.53 0.78
CA LEU A 56 -0.05 -13.49 -0.22
C LEU A 56 -1.32 -12.72 -0.57
N CYS A 57 -2.49 -13.33 -0.44
CA CYS A 57 -3.76 -12.67 -0.68
C CYS A 57 -4.19 -11.74 0.48
N VAL A 58 -3.62 -11.91 1.69
CA VAL A 58 -3.83 -10.99 2.85
C VAL A 58 -2.78 -9.89 2.85
N PHE A 59 -1.55 -10.22 2.45
CA PHE A 59 -0.37 -9.35 2.48
C PHE A 59 0.19 -9.13 1.07
N SER A 60 -0.68 -8.79 0.11
CA SER A 60 -0.28 -8.56 -1.28
C SER A 60 0.64 -7.35 -1.44
N ASP A 61 0.59 -6.45 -0.48
CA ASP A 61 1.40 -5.25 -0.34
C ASP A 61 2.72 -5.51 0.42
N ALA A 62 3.01 -6.74 0.83
CA ALA A 62 4.27 -7.01 1.48
C ALA A 62 5.44 -6.65 0.54
N ASP A 63 6.42 -5.92 1.08
CA ASP A 63 7.57 -5.38 0.33
C ASP A 63 7.21 -4.27 -0.70
N PHE A 64 5.96 -3.79 -0.72
CA PHE A 64 5.53 -2.69 -1.56
C PHE A 64 6.29 -1.39 -1.23
N CYS A 65 6.93 -0.81 -2.25
CA CYS A 65 7.75 0.41 -2.13
C CYS A 65 8.83 0.33 -1.03
N LYS A 66 9.42 -0.84 -0.79
CA LYS A 66 10.43 -1.06 0.24
C LYS A 66 11.63 -0.10 0.11
N ASN A 67 11.96 0.57 1.20
CA ASN A 67 13.04 1.56 1.29
C ASN A 67 13.59 1.69 2.71
N ASP A 68 14.63 2.49 2.90
CA ASP A 68 15.36 2.60 4.16
C ASP A 68 14.71 3.54 5.19
N ASP A 69 13.68 4.31 4.81
CA ASP A 69 13.02 5.28 5.68
C ASP A 69 11.66 4.78 6.18
N PHE A 70 10.91 4.09 5.32
CA PHE A 70 9.49 3.83 5.53
C PHE A 70 9.12 2.40 5.18
N VAL A 71 8.27 1.79 6.02
CA VAL A 71 7.56 0.55 5.74
C VAL A 71 6.10 0.88 5.47
N LEU A 72 5.58 0.41 4.33
CA LEU A 72 4.19 0.63 3.93
C LEU A 72 3.32 -0.58 4.26
N ALA A 73 2.07 -0.29 4.58
CA ALA A 73 0.99 -1.26 4.62
C ALA A 73 -0.23 -0.69 3.88
N LEU A 74 -0.86 -1.48 3.01
CA LEU A 74 -2.10 -1.12 2.33
C LEU A 74 -3.27 -1.84 2.99
N PHE A 75 -4.18 -1.05 3.55
CA PHE A 75 -5.45 -1.55 4.08
C PHE A 75 -6.57 -1.18 3.13
N THR A 76 -7.26 -2.18 2.61
CA THR A 76 -8.31 -2.06 1.59
C THR A 76 -9.58 -2.76 2.09
N PRO A 77 -10.73 -2.57 1.42
CA PRO A 77 -11.92 -3.36 1.71
C PRO A 77 -11.67 -4.87 1.71
N TYR A 78 -10.87 -5.37 0.75
CA TYR A 78 -10.53 -6.79 0.66
C TYR A 78 -9.63 -7.22 1.83
N THR A 79 -8.54 -6.50 2.07
CA THR A 79 -7.58 -6.90 3.11
C THR A 79 -8.16 -6.75 4.51
N GLN A 80 -9.12 -5.85 4.74
CA GLN A 80 -9.89 -5.81 6.00
C GLN A 80 -10.55 -7.16 6.32
N VAL A 81 -11.35 -7.68 5.38
CA VAL A 81 -12.09 -8.92 5.57
C VAL A 81 -11.12 -10.10 5.68
N ALA A 82 -10.14 -10.16 4.78
CA ALA A 82 -9.17 -11.26 4.75
C ALA A 82 -8.30 -11.31 6.01
N TYR A 83 -7.85 -10.14 6.50
CA TYR A 83 -7.02 -10.03 7.68
C TYR A 83 -7.76 -10.39 8.97
N GLU A 84 -9.02 -9.97 9.12
CA GLU A 84 -9.85 -10.31 10.29
C GLU A 84 -10.02 -11.83 10.41
N VAL A 85 -10.34 -12.49 9.29
CA VAL A 85 -10.45 -13.95 9.25
C VAL A 85 -9.10 -14.62 9.51
N TRP A 86 -8.03 -14.14 8.87
CA TRP A 86 -6.68 -14.68 9.03
C TRP A 86 -6.18 -14.58 10.49
N GLN A 87 -6.45 -13.46 11.17
CA GLN A 87 -6.08 -13.26 12.58
C GLN A 87 -6.71 -14.31 13.51
N ALA A 88 -7.98 -14.65 13.30
CA ALA A 88 -8.67 -15.67 14.08
C ALA A 88 -8.11 -17.08 13.77
N VAL A 89 -7.98 -17.41 12.48
CA VAL A 89 -7.48 -18.73 12.04
C VAL A 89 -6.05 -18.98 12.52
N ARG A 90 -5.17 -17.97 12.47
CA ARG A 90 -3.79 -18.08 12.99
C ARG A 90 -3.74 -18.33 14.50
N LYS A 91 -4.77 -17.91 15.24
CA LYS A 91 -4.93 -18.17 16.68
C LYS A 91 -5.68 -19.46 16.96
N HIS A 92 -5.91 -20.31 15.96
CA HIS A 92 -6.70 -21.54 16.06
C HIS A 92 -8.14 -21.31 16.54
N GLN A 93 -8.70 -20.16 16.22
CA GLN A 93 -10.10 -19.82 16.50
C GLN A 93 -10.96 -20.11 15.27
N GLU A 94 -12.28 -20.23 15.50
CA GLU A 94 -13.24 -20.29 14.39
C GLU A 94 -13.17 -19.00 13.57
N ALA A 95 -13.18 -19.14 12.25
CA ALA A 95 -13.18 -18.00 11.34
C ALA A 95 -14.46 -17.17 11.52
N PRO A 96 -14.37 -15.88 11.89
CA PRO A 96 -15.54 -15.03 11.99
C PRO A 96 -16.18 -14.81 10.62
N THR A 97 -17.37 -14.21 10.63
CA THR A 97 -17.99 -13.62 9.44
C THR A 97 -17.91 -12.10 9.55
N PRO A 98 -16.90 -11.45 8.96
CA PRO A 98 -16.74 -10.00 9.04
C PRO A 98 -17.94 -9.25 8.45
N SER A 99 -18.18 -8.02 8.90
CA SER A 99 -19.30 -7.21 8.39
C SER A 99 -19.08 -6.78 6.93
N TYR A 100 -19.91 -7.28 6.01
CA TYR A 100 -19.89 -6.87 4.60
C TYR A 100 -20.19 -5.36 4.44
N ALA A 101 -21.13 -4.84 5.24
CA ALA A 101 -21.49 -3.43 5.20
C ALA A 101 -20.34 -2.51 5.62
N ASP A 102 -19.55 -2.92 6.62
CA ASP A 102 -18.39 -2.14 7.04
C ASP A 102 -17.29 -2.20 5.99
N ALA A 103 -17.04 -3.38 5.41
CA ALA A 103 -16.08 -3.52 4.31
C ALA A 103 -16.46 -2.64 3.10
N GLN A 104 -17.74 -2.48 2.78
CA GLN A 104 -18.19 -1.57 1.72
C GLN A 104 -17.93 -0.08 2.00
N ARG A 105 -17.83 0.30 3.27
CA ARG A 105 -17.54 1.69 3.69
C ARG A 105 -16.04 1.97 3.80
N THR A 106 -15.22 0.93 3.76
CA THR A 106 -13.77 1.03 3.89
C THR A 106 -13.16 1.74 2.69
N ARG A 107 -12.31 2.71 2.99
CA ARG A 107 -11.45 3.39 2.02
C ARG A 107 -10.05 2.77 2.03
N VAL A 108 -9.23 3.12 1.06
CA VAL A 108 -7.85 2.64 1.02
C VAL A 108 -7.02 3.43 2.02
N THR A 109 -6.40 2.77 2.98
CA THR A 109 -5.45 3.40 3.91
C THR A 109 -4.03 2.98 3.56
N VAL A 110 -3.16 3.96 3.33
CA VAL A 110 -1.71 3.76 3.35
C VAL A 110 -1.25 3.97 4.79
N GLY A 111 -0.93 2.88 5.47
CA GLY A 111 -0.18 2.92 6.72
C GLY A 111 1.30 3.09 6.41
N VAL A 112 1.95 4.01 7.10
CA VAL A 112 3.40 4.24 6.99
C VAL A 112 3.99 4.18 8.38
N THR A 113 4.97 3.30 8.58
CA THR A 113 5.77 3.27 9.82
C THR A 113 7.24 3.54 9.49
N PRO A 114 8.01 4.13 10.42
CA PRO A 114 9.45 4.28 10.23
C PRO A 114 10.12 2.91 10.08
N ALA A 115 11.00 2.78 9.09
CA ALA A 115 11.90 1.65 9.01
C ALA A 115 12.87 1.64 10.21
N LYS A 116 13.40 0.47 10.56
CA LYS A 116 14.29 0.33 11.72
C LYS A 116 15.52 1.23 11.57
N GLY A 117 15.71 2.16 12.50
CA GLY A 117 16.84 3.09 12.51
C GLY A 117 16.66 4.32 11.60
N ALA A 118 15.51 4.44 10.92
CA ALA A 118 15.20 5.61 10.10
C ALA A 118 15.15 6.89 10.96
N LYS A 119 15.66 7.99 10.39
CA LYS A 119 15.66 9.32 11.01
C LYS A 119 14.81 10.33 10.21
N ASN A 120 14.03 9.84 9.27
CA ASN A 120 13.18 10.64 8.40
C ASN A 120 11.72 10.48 8.87
N PRO A 121 11.20 11.32 9.77
CA PRO A 121 9.81 11.21 10.22
C PRO A 121 8.86 11.51 9.06
N ILE A 122 7.83 10.68 8.86
CA ILE A 122 6.82 10.90 7.83
C ILE A 122 5.99 12.15 8.16
N THR A 123 5.65 12.95 7.14
CA THR A 123 4.80 14.14 7.29
C THR A 123 3.63 14.13 6.30
N GLY A 124 3.74 13.40 5.20
CA GLY A 124 2.70 13.33 4.19
C GLY A 124 2.88 12.16 3.22
N VAL A 125 1.78 11.79 2.56
CA VAL A 125 1.79 10.92 1.39
C VAL A 125 0.94 11.56 0.31
N VAL A 126 1.45 11.60 -0.93
CA VAL A 126 0.66 12.01 -2.10
C VAL A 126 0.83 11.00 -3.22
N ILE A 127 -0.19 10.87 -4.05
CA ILE A 127 -0.17 10.00 -5.24
C ILE A 127 -0.21 10.89 -6.47
N LYS A 128 0.73 10.71 -7.37
CA LYS A 128 0.76 11.36 -8.68
C LYS A 128 0.37 10.38 -9.77
N ARG A 129 -0.45 10.84 -10.72
CA ARG A 129 -0.91 10.06 -11.87
C ARG A 129 -1.02 10.98 -13.08
N GLY A 130 -0.05 10.88 -13.98
CA GLY A 130 0.20 11.94 -14.98
C GLY A 130 0.38 13.28 -14.27
N ASP A 131 -0.34 14.30 -14.74
CA ASP A 131 -0.30 15.65 -14.16
C ASP A 131 -1.19 15.81 -12.90
N ARG A 132 -1.94 14.76 -12.52
CA ARG A 132 -2.86 14.82 -11.38
C ARG A 132 -2.13 14.50 -10.09
N THR A 133 -2.31 15.35 -9.08
CA THR A 133 -1.92 15.07 -7.70
C THR A 133 -3.15 14.72 -6.88
N LEU A 134 -3.17 13.50 -6.35
CA LEU A 134 -4.21 12.94 -5.51
C LEU A 134 -3.73 12.99 -4.06
N LYS A 135 -4.44 13.77 -3.23
CA LYS A 135 -4.16 13.91 -1.80
C LYS A 135 -5.04 12.95 -0.99
N PRO A 136 -4.60 12.54 0.21
CA PRO A 136 -5.45 11.76 1.10
C PRO A 136 -6.67 12.60 1.48
N ALA A 137 -7.83 11.96 1.54
CA ALA A 137 -9.06 12.55 2.03
C ALA A 137 -8.95 12.90 3.52
N THR A 138 -8.27 12.04 4.30
CA THR A 138 -7.92 12.30 5.69
C THR A 138 -6.54 11.73 6.00
N GLN A 139 -5.83 12.36 6.94
CA GLN A 139 -4.53 11.88 7.40
C GLN A 139 -4.36 12.10 8.90
N SER A 140 -3.60 11.20 9.54
CA SER A 140 -3.12 11.33 10.92
C SER A 140 -1.66 10.94 10.97
N VAL A 141 -0.83 11.75 11.61
CA VAL A 141 0.61 11.53 11.73
C VAL A 141 1.02 11.72 13.19
N ASP A 142 1.81 10.78 13.69
CA ASP A 142 2.38 10.78 15.04
C ASP A 142 3.82 10.21 15.02
N ALA A 143 4.41 10.03 16.20
CA ALA A 143 5.77 9.52 16.33
C ALA A 143 5.93 8.05 15.87
N ALA A 144 4.86 7.26 15.87
CA ALA A 144 4.85 5.87 15.41
C ALA A 144 4.66 5.75 13.89
N GLY A 145 4.24 6.82 13.22
CA GLY A 145 4.12 6.88 11.77
C GLY A 145 2.92 7.69 11.29
N GLY A 146 2.27 7.23 10.22
CA GLY A 146 1.13 7.91 9.64
C GLY A 146 0.10 6.97 9.03
N ARG A 147 -1.14 7.43 8.99
CA ARG A 147 -2.25 6.80 8.27
C ARG A 147 -2.81 7.81 7.29
N PHE A 148 -2.85 7.45 6.01
CA PHE A 148 -3.31 8.31 4.93
C PHE A 148 -4.43 7.62 4.19
N ILE A 149 -5.64 8.16 4.27
CA ILE A 149 -6.85 7.53 3.73
C ILE A 149 -7.17 8.17 2.38
N PHE A 150 -7.26 7.35 1.34
CA PHE A 150 -7.55 7.75 -0.04
C PHE A 150 -8.85 7.12 -0.52
N ASP A 151 -9.50 7.79 -1.47
CA ASP A 151 -10.55 7.15 -2.25
C ASP A 151 -9.97 6.00 -3.08
N PRO A 152 -10.72 4.89 -3.28
CA PRO A 152 -10.21 3.74 -4.03
C PRO A 152 -9.70 4.08 -5.45
N SER A 153 -10.28 5.09 -6.09
CA SER A 153 -9.88 5.57 -7.41
C SER A 153 -8.43 6.08 -7.46
N ALA A 154 -7.84 6.46 -6.30
CA ALA A 154 -6.45 6.86 -6.21
C ALA A 154 -5.47 5.71 -6.52
N PHE A 155 -5.92 4.47 -6.42
CA PHE A 155 -5.14 3.27 -6.75
C PHE A 155 -5.70 2.51 -7.97
N ALA A 156 -6.66 3.08 -8.70
CA ALA A 156 -7.18 2.49 -9.93
C ALA A 156 -6.06 2.09 -10.90
N ALA A 157 -6.08 0.85 -11.36
CA ALA A 157 -5.07 0.27 -12.24
C ALA A 157 -5.27 0.68 -13.72
N THR A 158 -5.46 1.98 -13.98
CA THR A 158 -5.69 2.53 -15.32
C THR A 158 -4.41 2.97 -16.03
N GLU A 159 -3.40 3.37 -15.26
CA GLU A 159 -2.10 3.85 -15.72
C GLU A 159 -1.10 3.76 -14.54
N ASP A 160 0.19 3.96 -14.82
CA ASP A 160 1.22 4.00 -13.79
C ASP A 160 0.95 5.14 -12.81
N LEU A 161 1.38 4.95 -11.56
CA LEU A 161 1.32 6.00 -10.55
C LEU A 161 2.65 6.16 -9.83
N THR A 162 2.82 7.31 -9.19
CA THR A 162 3.95 7.58 -8.31
C THR A 162 3.43 7.90 -6.91
N ILE A 163 3.94 7.22 -5.90
CA ILE A 163 3.66 7.52 -4.50
C ILE A 163 4.84 8.32 -3.96
N GLU A 164 4.58 9.52 -3.45
CA GLU A 164 5.59 10.32 -2.76
C GLU A 164 5.37 10.22 -1.26
N LEU A 165 6.36 9.67 -0.58
CA LEU A 165 6.45 9.57 0.87
C LEU A 165 7.24 10.77 1.37
N ILE A 166 6.52 11.79 1.83
CA ILE A 166 7.09 13.07 2.20
C ILE A 166 7.52 12.96 3.66
N GLY A 167 8.83 12.93 3.90
CA GLY A 167 9.42 12.98 5.23
C GLY A 167 9.98 14.36 5.56
N GLY A 168 10.27 14.58 6.85
CA GLY A 168 10.85 15.84 7.33
C GLY A 168 12.29 16.09 6.87
N ALA A 169 13.05 15.03 6.58
CA ALA A 169 14.43 15.14 6.08
C ALA A 169 14.53 15.00 4.57
N ARG A 170 13.71 14.12 3.95
CA ARG A 170 13.66 13.92 2.49
C ARG A 170 12.33 13.29 2.05
N THR A 171 12.04 13.42 0.76
CA THR A 171 10.95 12.69 0.12
C THR A 171 11.48 11.42 -0.55
N ILE A 172 10.77 10.30 -0.38
CA ILE A 172 11.01 9.06 -1.12
C ILE A 172 9.94 8.92 -2.20
N THR A 173 10.37 8.72 -3.43
CA THR A 173 9.48 8.56 -4.58
C THR A 173 9.41 7.08 -4.95
N CYS A 174 8.21 6.50 -4.98
CA CYS A 174 7.96 5.13 -5.41
C CYS A 174 7.16 5.11 -6.71
N SER A 175 7.76 4.59 -7.79
CA SER A 175 7.06 4.27 -9.04
C SER A 175 6.27 2.98 -8.94
N VAL A 176 5.04 2.98 -9.43
CA VAL A 176 4.14 1.84 -9.40
C VAL A 176 3.56 1.61 -10.79
N ASP A 177 4.04 0.56 -11.44
CA ASP A 177 3.54 0.17 -12.76
C ASP A 177 2.08 -0.28 -12.67
N GLN A 178 1.30 -0.03 -13.72
CA GLN A 178 -0.09 -0.46 -13.84
C GLN A 178 -0.24 -1.98 -13.61
N ALA A 179 0.72 -2.77 -14.09
CA ALA A 179 0.73 -4.21 -13.90
C ALA A 179 0.79 -4.60 -12.42
N VAL A 180 1.56 -3.86 -11.60
CA VAL A 180 1.61 -4.06 -10.15
C VAL A 180 0.27 -3.67 -9.52
N LEU A 181 -0.30 -2.52 -9.92
CA LEU A 181 -1.62 -2.09 -9.41
C LEU A 181 -2.71 -3.12 -9.62
N LYS A 182 -2.70 -3.85 -10.75
CA LYS A 182 -3.68 -4.91 -11.04
C LYS A 182 -3.61 -6.10 -10.07
N THR A 183 -2.49 -6.29 -9.38
CA THR A 183 -2.31 -7.39 -8.43
C THR A 183 -2.77 -7.06 -7.01
N LEU A 184 -2.87 -5.77 -6.66
CA LEU A 184 -3.35 -5.28 -5.37
C LEU A 184 -4.87 -5.53 -5.21
N ARG A 185 -5.36 -5.66 -3.98
CA ARG A 185 -6.76 -6.01 -3.67
C ARG A 185 -7.33 -5.10 -2.61
#